data_AF-A0A7W0Y4W7-F1
#
_entry.id   AF-A0A7W0Y4W7-F1
#
_cell.length_a   1.000
_cell.length_b   1.000
_cell.length_c   1.000
_cell.angle_alpha   90.00
_cell.angle_beta   90.00
_cell.angle_gamma   90.00
#
_symmetry.space_group_name_H-M   'P 1'
#
loop_
_entity.id
_entity.type
_entity.pdbx_description
1 polymer ?
#
loop_
_entity_poly.entity_id
_entity_poly.type
_entity_poly.pdbx_seq_one_letter_code
_entity_poly.pdbx_strand_id
1 'polypeptide(L)'
;HTIGHAIESASGMLHGEAVGLGLVAAARVSAALGHPDREAAIVDALRRSGLSADLDPWLRDDVLARVAVDKKRVGKSLKFVAIREVGACDPHDITVTDLQRILRRVPTA
;
A
#
# COMPACT_ATOMS: atom_id res chain seq x y z
N HIS A 1 5.68 -1.99 -3.76
CA HIS A 1 5.26 -2.91 -4.84
C HIS A 1 4.03 -3.75 -4.50
N THR A 2 3.91 -4.38 -3.32
CA THR A 2 2.79 -5.30 -3.02
C THR A 2 1.39 -4.80 -3.42
N ILE A 3 1.02 -3.58 -3.03
CA ILE A 3 -0.27 -3.00 -3.44
C ILE A 3 -0.22 -2.43 -4.87
N GLY A 4 0.92 -1.87 -5.28
CA GLY A 4 1.11 -1.36 -6.64
C GLY A 4 0.90 -2.41 -7.72
N HIS A 5 1.49 -3.61 -7.59
CA HIS A 5 1.26 -4.70 -8.55
C HIS A 5 -0.20 -5.18 -8.57
N ALA A 6 -0.86 -5.18 -7.40
CA ALA A 6 -2.27 -5.54 -7.33
C ALA A 6 -3.14 -4.54 -8.10
N ILE A 7 -2.86 -3.23 -7.97
CA ILE A 7 -3.53 -2.17 -8.72
C ILE A 7 -3.20 -2.28 -10.21
N GLU A 8 -1.92 -2.31 -10.57
CA GLU A 8 -1.42 -2.42 -11.96
C GLU A 8 -2.11 -3.55 -12.72
N SER A 9 -2.16 -4.74 -12.12
CA SER A 9 -2.77 -5.91 -12.75
C SER A 9 -4.30 -5.85 -12.87
N ALA A 10 -4.96 -4.97 -12.10
CA ALA A 10 -6.42 -4.82 -12.09
C ALA A 10 -6.90 -3.62 -12.92
N SER A 11 -6.05 -2.63 -13.17
CA SER A 11 -6.40 -1.37 -13.81
C SER A 11 -5.75 -1.15 -15.18
N GLY A 12 -4.61 -1.79 -15.45
CA GLY A 12 -3.78 -1.49 -16.63
C GLY A 12 -3.02 -0.16 -16.53
N MET A 13 -2.93 0.44 -15.34
CA MET A 13 -2.13 1.64 -15.08
C MET A 13 -0.66 1.44 -15.43
N LEU A 14 0.04 2.54 -15.73
CA LEU A 14 1.49 2.49 -15.89
C LEU A 14 2.15 2.12 -14.56
N HIS A 15 3.26 1.39 -14.64
CA HIS A 15 3.98 0.88 -13.47
C HIS A 15 4.25 1.96 -12.41
N GLY A 16 4.76 3.12 -12.82
CA GLY A 16 5.07 4.22 -11.92
C GLY A 16 3.85 4.80 -11.21
N GLU A 17 2.70 4.85 -11.87
CA GLU A 17 1.44 5.35 -11.28
C GLU A 17 0.92 4.37 -10.22
N ALA A 18 0.94 3.07 -10.54
CA ALA A 18 0.51 2.04 -9.61
C ALA A 18 1.46 1.93 -8.40
N VAL A 19 2.77 2.06 -8.62
CA VAL A 19 3.77 2.12 -7.54
C VAL A 19 3.55 3.35 -6.65
N GLY A 20 3.20 4.51 -7.22
CA GLY A 20 2.85 5.72 -6.46
C GLY A 20 1.71 5.48 -5.47
N LEU A 21 0.60 4.91 -5.93
CA LEU A 21 -0.51 4.50 -5.04
C LEU A 21 -0.07 3.45 -4.02
N GLY A 22 0.81 2.54 -4.42
CA GLY A 22 1.43 1.57 -3.52
C GLY A 22 2.26 2.20 -2.38
N LEU A 23 2.84 3.40 -2.57
CA LEU A 23 3.55 4.13 -1.52
C LEU A 23 2.58 4.76 -0.52
N VAL A 24 1.45 5.30 -0.98
CA VAL A 24 0.37 5.80 -0.11
C VAL A 24 -0.13 4.66 0.77
N ALA A 25 -0.38 3.49 0.17
CA ALA A 25 -0.76 2.29 0.90
C ALA A 25 0.31 1.84 1.92
N ALA A 26 1.59 1.99 1.58
CA ALA A 26 2.70 1.69 2.48
C ALA A 26 2.73 2.60 3.71
N ALA A 27 2.52 3.89 3.54
CA ALA A 27 2.41 4.81 4.67
C ALA A 27 1.22 4.47 5.59
N ARG A 28 0.03 4.25 5.01
CA ARG A 28 -1.18 3.89 5.79
C ARG A 28 -0.97 2.65 6.65
N VAL A 29 -0.39 1.61 6.07
CA VAL A 29 -0.11 0.36 6.79
C VAL A 29 0.97 0.58 7.85
N SER A 30 2.02 1.34 7.54
CA SER A 30 3.08 1.65 8.51
C SER A 30 2.56 2.42 9.71
N ALA A 31 1.65 3.37 9.50
CA ALA A 31 0.99 4.12 10.57
C ALA A 31 0.19 3.19 11.50
N ALA A 32 -0.59 2.27 10.92
CA ALA A 32 -1.34 1.27 11.69
C ALA A 32 -0.45 0.27 12.46
N LEU A 33 0.81 0.11 12.05
CA LEU A 33 1.83 -0.68 12.75
C LEU A 33 2.58 0.12 13.84
N GLY A 34 2.22 1.39 14.05
CA GLY A 34 2.81 2.25 15.09
C GLY A 34 3.97 3.14 14.63
N HIS A 35 4.23 3.23 13.32
CA HIS A 35 5.18 4.20 12.78
C HIS A 35 4.52 5.58 12.58
N PRO A 36 5.30 6.67 12.44
CA PRO A 36 4.76 7.97 12.12
C PRO A 36 3.92 7.94 10.83
N ASP A 37 2.75 8.58 10.85
CA ASP A 37 1.96 8.76 9.65
C ASP A 37 2.67 9.70 8.68
N ARG A 38 2.83 9.22 7.44
CA ARG A 38 3.52 9.91 6.35
C ARG A 38 2.65 10.00 5.10
N GLU A 39 1.38 9.58 5.18
CA GLU A 39 0.50 9.50 4.02
C GLU A 39 0.40 10.86 3.32
N ALA A 40 0.11 11.92 4.07
CA ALA A 40 0.02 13.28 3.55
C ALA A 40 1.33 13.78 2.87
N ALA A 41 2.49 13.48 3.45
CA ALA A 41 3.78 13.87 2.89
C ALA A 41 4.09 13.13 1.58
N ILE A 42 3.75 11.83 1.50
CA ILE A 42 3.90 11.04 0.27
C ILE A 42 2.92 11.54 -0.80
N VAL A 43 1.67 11.83 -0.42
CA VAL A 43 0.66 12.38 -1.33
C VAL A 43 1.13 13.71 -1.92
N ASP A 44 1.67 14.62 -1.12
CA ASP A 44 2.21 15.90 -1.60
C ASP A 44 3.38 15.67 -2.58
N ALA A 45 4.33 14.79 -2.24
CA ALA A 45 5.46 14.47 -3.10
C ALA A 45 5.04 13.88 -4.45
N LEU A 46 4.09 12.94 -4.46
CA LEU A 46 3.56 12.34 -5.68
C LEU A 46 2.86 13.38 -6.57
N ARG A 47 2.05 14.25 -5.98
CA ARG A 47 1.36 15.33 -6.71
C ARG A 47 2.35 16.31 -7.34
N ARG A 48 3.44 16.67 -6.65
CA ARG A 48 4.52 17.50 -7.22
C ARG A 48 5.24 16.83 -8.38
N SER A 49 5.26 15.50 -8.41
CA SER A 49 5.80 14.70 -9.52
C SER A 49 4.78 14.44 -10.63
N GLY A 50 3.56 15.00 -10.55
CA GLY A 50 2.51 14.82 -11.56
C GLY A 50 1.77 13.49 -11.48
N LEU A 51 1.91 12.75 -10.39
CA LEU A 51 1.25 11.46 -10.19
C LEU A 51 -0.04 11.61 -9.37
N SER A 52 -1.06 10.81 -9.71
CA SER A 52 -2.23 10.65 -8.85
C SER A 52 -1.83 9.96 -7.53
N ALA A 53 -2.49 10.35 -6.45
CA ALA A 53 -2.24 9.83 -5.11
C ALA A 53 -3.53 9.46 -4.36
N ASP A 54 -4.66 9.41 -5.07
CA ASP A 54 -5.94 8.98 -4.51
C ASP A 54 -6.03 7.44 -4.51
N LEU A 55 -5.73 6.85 -3.37
CA LEU A 55 -5.64 5.40 -3.19
C LEU A 55 -7.02 4.74 -3.06
N ASP A 56 -7.96 5.38 -2.37
CA ASP A 56 -9.20 4.75 -1.89
C ASP A 56 -10.07 4.15 -3.00
N PRO A 57 -10.25 4.78 -4.17
CA PRO A 57 -10.99 4.20 -5.29
C PRO A 57 -10.43 2.85 -5.79
N TRP A 58 -9.15 2.58 -5.51
CA TRP A 58 -8.45 1.37 -5.96
C TRP A 58 -8.44 0.25 -4.92
N LEU A 59 -8.92 0.49 -3.69
CA LEU A 59 -8.96 -0.52 -2.62
C LEU A 59 -10.20 -1.42 -2.70
N ARG A 60 -10.55 -1.83 -3.92
CA ARG A 60 -11.67 -2.71 -4.22
C ARG A 60 -11.35 -4.17 -3.92
N ASP A 61 -12.39 -4.98 -3.77
CA ASP A 61 -12.25 -6.41 -3.42
C ASP A 61 -11.41 -7.19 -4.45
N ASP A 62 -11.58 -6.91 -5.74
CA ASP A 62 -10.84 -7.57 -6.82
C ASP A 62 -9.34 -7.22 -6.80
N VAL A 63 -8.99 -6.00 -6.42
CA VAL A 63 -7.60 -5.54 -6.26
C VAL A 63 -6.99 -6.19 -5.02
N LEU A 64 -7.68 -6.12 -3.88
CA LEU A 64 -7.20 -6.66 -2.61
C LEU A 64 -7.08 -8.19 -2.62
N ALA A 65 -7.87 -8.89 -3.44
CA ALA A 65 -7.73 -10.32 -3.66
C ALA A 65 -6.43 -10.68 -4.40
N ARG A 66 -5.94 -9.82 -5.30
CA ARG A 66 -4.70 -10.04 -6.08
C ARG A 66 -3.45 -9.97 -5.22
N VAL A 67 -3.49 -9.23 -4.10
CA VAL A 67 -2.41 -9.20 -3.09
C VAL A 67 -2.10 -10.60 -2.53
N ALA A 68 -3.13 -11.45 -2.42
CA ALA A 68 -2.98 -12.83 -1.94
C ALA A 68 -2.36 -13.76 -3.01
N VAL A 69 -2.50 -13.43 -4.30
CA VAL A 69 -2.06 -14.27 -5.43
C VAL A 69 -0.55 -14.11 -5.67
N ASP A 70 -0.02 -12.90 -5.50
CA ASP A 70 1.40 -12.57 -5.68
C ASP A 70 2.34 -13.39 -4.75
N LYS A 71 1.80 -13.93 -3.65
CA LYS A 71 2.57 -14.69 -2.65
C LYS A 71 1.93 -16.02 -2.30
N LYS A 72 1.70 -16.88 -3.31
CA LYS A 72 1.41 -18.32 -3.12
C LYS A 72 2.56 -19.02 -2.37
N ARG A 73 2.63 -18.86 -1.05
CA ARG A 73 3.39 -19.68 -0.12
C ARG A 73 2.52 -19.92 1.12
N VAL A 74 2.51 -21.17 1.54
CA VAL A 74 1.71 -21.73 2.62
C VAL A 74 1.97 -20.95 3.91
N GLY A 75 0.93 -20.32 4.46
CA GLY A 75 0.98 -19.47 5.66
C GLY A 75 0.39 -18.09 5.39
N LYS A 76 -0.68 -17.70 6.09
CA LYS A 76 -1.52 -16.50 5.83
C LYS A 76 -0.82 -15.13 5.99
N SER A 77 0.49 -15.09 6.15
CA SER A 77 1.31 -13.91 6.42
C SER A 77 2.29 -13.61 5.30
N LEU A 78 2.49 -12.32 4.99
CA LEU A 78 3.46 -11.85 4.03
C LEU A 78 4.44 -10.85 4.66
N LYS A 79 5.67 -10.84 4.15
CA LYS A 79 6.63 -9.77 4.44
C LYS A 79 6.20 -8.50 3.72
N PHE A 80 5.75 -7.51 4.48
CA PHE A 80 5.38 -6.18 4.03
C PHE A 80 6.52 -5.21 4.35
N VAL A 81 6.84 -4.30 3.43
CA VAL A 81 7.89 -3.30 3.68
C VAL A 81 7.24 -2.10 4.36
N ALA A 82 7.47 -1.97 5.67
CA ALA A 82 6.98 -0.86 6.49
C ALA A 82 7.97 0.30 6.49
N ILE A 83 7.46 1.52 6.42
CA ILE A 83 8.24 2.76 6.43
C ILE A 83 8.41 3.22 7.88
N ARG A 84 9.65 3.30 8.36
CA ARG A 84 9.95 3.87 9.68
C ARG A 84 10.19 5.36 9.57
N GLU A 85 11.11 5.71 8.69
CA GLU A 85 11.48 7.09 8.41
C GLU A 85 11.97 7.27 6.98
N VAL A 86 12.18 8.53 6.59
CA VAL A 86 12.74 8.84 5.28
C VAL A 86 14.12 8.21 5.19
N GLY A 87 14.30 7.30 4.23
CA GLY A 87 15.54 6.55 4.07
C GLY A 87 15.63 5.23 4.84
N ALA A 88 14.64 4.86 5.66
CA ALA A 88 14.64 3.60 6.41
C ALA A 88 13.29 2.87 6.35
N CYS A 89 13.34 1.62 5.89
CA CYS A 89 12.21 0.69 5.84
C CYS A 89 12.61 -0.70 6.33
N ASP A 90 11.68 -1.38 6.98
CA ASP A 90 11.92 -2.70 7.56
C ASP A 90 10.85 -3.70 7.09
N PRO A 91 11.22 -4.97 6.84
CA PRO A 91 10.25 -6.02 6.58
C PRO A 91 9.47 -6.36 7.85
N HIS A 92 8.14 -6.33 7.75
CA HIS A 92 7.21 -6.67 8.81
C HIS A 92 6.31 -7.84 8.38
N ASP A 93 6.08 -8.82 9.26
CA ASP A 93 5.13 -9.89 8.99
C ASP A 93 3.71 -9.40 9.23
N ILE A 94 2.87 -9.44 8.20
CA ILE A 94 1.46 -9.05 8.30
C ILE A 94 0.57 -10.09 7.64
N THR A 95 -0.59 -10.38 8.23
CA THR A 95 -1.58 -11.24 7.59
C THR A 95 -2.26 -10.53 6.42
N VAL A 96 -2.66 -11.26 5.38
CA VAL A 96 -3.44 -10.67 4.29
C VAL A 96 -4.72 -10.02 4.83
N THR A 97 -5.37 -10.65 5.81
CA THR A 97 -6.58 -10.14 6.45
C THR A 97 -6.35 -8.81 7.18
N ASP A 98 -5.27 -8.69 7.95
CA ASP A 98 -4.94 -7.42 8.63
C ASP A 98 -4.56 -6.33 7.64
N LEU A 99 -3.78 -6.66 6.62
CA LEU A 99 -3.44 -5.72 5.56
C LEU A 99 -4.70 -5.15 4.90
N GLN A 100 -5.64 -6.01 4.51
CA GLN A 100 -6.92 -5.59 3.92
C GLN A 100 -7.76 -4.75 4.89
N ARG A 101 -7.82 -5.13 6.17
CA ARG A 101 -8.56 -4.38 7.21
C ARG A 101 -7.98 -2.98 7.41
N ILE A 102 -6.66 -2.86 7.45
CA ILE A 102 -5.97 -1.57 7.62
C ILE A 102 -6.19 -0.68 6.41
N LEU A 103 -6.02 -1.19 5.20
CA LEU A 103 -6.15 -0.39 3.98
C LEU A 103 -7.56 0.19 3.82
N ARG A 104 -8.61 -0.57 4.19
CA ARG A 104 -10.00 -0.10 4.14
C ARG A 104 -10.38 0.92 5.21
N ARG A 105 -9.57 1.10 6.25
CA ARG A 105 -9.81 2.18 7.21
C ARG A 105 -9.35 3.48 6.57
N VAL A 106 -10.31 4.31 6.18
CA VAL A 106 -10.06 5.72 5.88
C VAL A 106 -9.56 6.38 7.17
N PRO A 107 -8.41 7.06 7.18
CA PRO A 107 -8.00 7.88 8.31
C PRO A 107 -9.12 8.87 8.61
N THR A 108 -9.57 8.92 9.86
CA THR A 108 -10.53 9.93 10.29
C THR A 108 -9.83 11.29 10.20
N ALA A 109 -10.50 12.23 9.53
CA ALA A 109 -10.02 13.58 9.18
C ALA A 109 -9.34 14.33 10.33
#